data_AF-A0A7C5XVG2-F1
#
_entry.id   AF-A0A7C5XVG2-F1
#
_cell.length_a   1.000
_cell.length_b   1.000
_cell.length_c   1.000
_cell.angle_alpha   90.00
_cell.angle_beta   90.00
_cell.angle_gamma   90.00
#
_symmetry.space_group_name_H-M   'P 1'
#
loop_
_entity.id
_entity.type
_entity.pdbx_description
1 polymer ?
#
loop_
_entity_poly.entity_id
_entity_poly.type
_entity_poly.pdbx_seq_one_letter_code
_entity_poly.pdbx_strand_id
1 'polypeptide(L)'
;MSRQEKSSVLKDLFREYYEKADLDLPSDIEFREFAYQPFDSESYVRHLSFRTYDEVKNFFIQHVPLHLYFSSATYLSPAAEDMELKGWRGSDLLFDIDADHIKKCVENKLVKKFRICPECEILSEEPENECPQCSGETIDYIDPECLKYAEEVALDVVDVLVEEIGIDKRFITVSFSGNRGFHIRVTDERLRSLDRDSRRIIAGFIKASNMYFPVIKIDEKDLVLPPRVIDGGVRRRVANRLLREIIEPELREYILSSGHVKKDLIKRIDKELLQRYSKYYSDYAETPIDEMVTMDISRLVRIPNSINGKSG
;
A
#
# COMPACT_ATOMS: atom_id res chain seq x y z
N MET A 1 3.46 -37.47 -2.75
CA MET A 1 3.73 -36.77 -1.48
C MET A 1 2.40 -36.39 -0.87
N SER A 2 2.15 -36.78 0.39
CA SER A 2 0.98 -36.37 1.16
C SER A 2 1.00 -34.86 1.44
N ARG A 3 -0.14 -34.26 1.78
CA ARG A 3 -0.25 -32.83 2.12
C ARG A 3 0.64 -32.45 3.32
N GLN A 4 0.83 -33.37 4.26
CA GLN A 4 1.75 -33.23 5.40
C GLN A 4 3.23 -33.25 4.97
N GLU A 5 3.63 -34.10 4.03
CA GLU A 5 5.01 -34.15 3.51
C GLU A 5 5.37 -32.89 2.72
N LYS A 6 4.41 -32.32 1.96
CA LYS A 6 4.63 -31.04 1.25
C LYS A 6 4.77 -29.87 2.24
N SER A 7 3.98 -29.87 3.32
CA SER A 7 4.08 -28.88 4.39
C SER A 7 5.42 -28.94 5.13
N SER A 8 6.01 -30.13 5.33
CA SER A 8 7.29 -30.26 6.01
C SER A 8 8.46 -29.70 5.19
N VAL A 9 8.52 -30.01 3.89
CA VAL A 9 9.59 -29.49 3.00
C VAL A 9 9.54 -27.97 2.90
N LEU A 10 8.34 -27.39 2.76
CA LEU A 10 8.18 -25.94 2.70
C LEU A 10 8.64 -25.26 4.01
N LYS A 11 8.30 -25.86 5.15
CA LYS A 11 8.74 -25.39 6.47
C LYS A 11 10.26 -25.46 6.63
N ASP A 12 10.91 -26.48 6.08
CA ASP A 12 12.36 -26.60 6.10
C ASP A 12 13.04 -25.51 5.23
N LEU A 13 12.50 -25.22 4.04
CA LEU A 13 12.99 -24.11 3.20
C LEU A 13 12.84 -22.75 3.88
N PHE A 14 11.71 -22.50 4.55
CA PHE A 14 11.52 -21.28 5.33
C PHE A 14 12.53 -21.19 6.48
N ARG A 15 12.82 -22.30 7.16
CA ARG A 15 13.84 -22.33 8.21
C ARG A 15 15.21 -21.92 7.67
N GLU A 16 15.64 -22.53 6.56
CA GLU A 16 16.92 -22.21 5.92
C GLU A 16 17.03 -20.73 5.51
N TYR A 17 15.91 -20.13 5.08
CA TYR A 17 15.84 -18.71 4.82
C TYR A 17 16.03 -17.90 6.11
N TYR A 18 15.24 -18.16 7.15
CA TYR A 18 15.29 -17.37 8.39
C TYR A 18 16.60 -17.53 9.17
N GLU A 19 17.34 -18.64 9.00
CA GLU A 19 18.70 -18.78 9.51
C GLU A 19 19.66 -17.70 8.96
N LYS A 20 19.46 -17.32 7.69
CA LYS A 20 20.34 -16.40 6.95
C LYS A 20 19.75 -15.00 6.82
N ALA A 21 18.44 -14.84 6.96
CA ALA A 21 17.74 -13.60 6.76
C ALA A 21 18.25 -12.48 7.68
N ASP A 22 18.28 -11.28 7.11
CA ASP A 22 18.49 -10.02 7.80
C ASP A 22 17.13 -9.30 7.85
N LEU A 23 16.41 -9.49 8.96
CA LEU A 23 15.06 -8.94 9.12
C LEU A 23 15.15 -7.44 9.39
N ASP A 24 14.34 -6.62 8.72
CA ASP A 24 14.27 -5.19 9.03
C ASP A 24 13.42 -4.97 10.29
N LEU A 25 14.06 -5.10 11.45
CA LEU A 25 13.43 -4.91 12.75
C LEU A 25 13.48 -3.43 13.17
N PRO A 26 12.42 -2.91 13.80
CA PRO A 26 12.43 -1.54 14.28
C PRO A 26 13.44 -1.38 15.42
N SER A 27 14.04 -0.20 15.58
CA SER A 27 15.07 0.05 16.61
C SER A 27 14.53 0.00 18.05
N ASP A 28 13.21 0.05 18.22
CA ASP A 28 12.48 0.03 19.49
C ASP A 28 11.83 -1.34 19.77
N ILE A 29 12.55 -2.45 19.48
CA ILE A 29 12.10 -3.85 19.58
C ILE A 29 11.41 -4.14 20.91
N GLU A 30 11.99 -3.67 22.02
CA GLU A 30 11.53 -3.92 23.38
C GLU A 30 10.15 -3.33 23.70
N PHE A 31 9.67 -2.41 22.85
CA PHE A 31 8.36 -1.78 22.98
C PHE A 31 7.35 -2.30 21.95
N ARG A 32 7.70 -3.30 21.14
CA ARG A 32 6.86 -3.84 20.07
C ARG A 32 6.24 -5.18 20.48
N GLU A 33 4.99 -5.38 20.14
CA GLU A 33 4.38 -6.71 20.13
C GLU A 33 4.79 -7.42 18.85
N PHE A 34 5.18 -8.69 18.96
CA PHE A 34 5.42 -9.57 17.83
C PHE A 34 4.30 -10.60 17.71
N ALA A 35 3.99 -10.96 16.47
CA ALA A 35 2.99 -11.96 16.15
C ALA A 35 3.43 -12.78 14.94
N TYR A 36 3.09 -14.07 14.94
CA TYR A 36 3.33 -14.92 13.79
C TYR A 36 2.21 -15.94 13.61
N GLN A 37 2.05 -16.40 12.37
CA GLN A 37 1.20 -17.55 12.05
C GLN A 37 2.12 -18.75 11.79
N PRO A 38 1.94 -19.89 12.49
CA PRO A 38 2.70 -21.10 12.23
C PRO A 38 2.12 -21.86 11.01
N PHE A 39 2.85 -22.86 10.50
CA PHE A 39 2.43 -23.66 9.34
C PHE A 39 1.24 -24.59 9.59
N ASP A 40 1.04 -24.98 10.85
CA ASP A 40 0.08 -25.97 11.31
C ASP A 40 -1.17 -25.36 11.96
N SER A 41 -1.35 -24.03 11.87
CA SER A 41 -2.52 -23.34 12.40
C SER A 41 -2.93 -22.12 11.56
N GLU A 42 -4.24 -21.91 11.47
CA GLU A 42 -4.84 -20.68 10.93
C GLU A 42 -4.82 -19.53 11.95
N SER A 43 -4.54 -19.83 13.23
CA SER A 43 -4.51 -18.84 14.30
C SER A 43 -3.12 -18.23 14.49
N TYR A 44 -3.12 -16.95 14.85
CA TYR A 44 -1.89 -16.23 15.20
C TYR A 44 -1.46 -16.51 16.63
N VAL A 45 -0.15 -16.70 16.82
CA VAL A 45 0.49 -16.59 18.11
C VAL A 45 0.88 -15.12 18.30
N ARG A 46 0.38 -14.51 19.38
CA ARG A 46 0.48 -13.07 19.65
C ARG A 46 1.06 -12.79 21.04
N HIS A 47 1.17 -11.51 21.40
CA HIS A 47 1.67 -11.07 22.71
C HIS A 47 3.12 -11.51 22.97
N LEU A 48 3.90 -11.67 21.90
CA LEU A 48 5.33 -11.93 22.01
C LEU A 48 6.08 -10.60 22.16
N SER A 49 7.13 -10.59 22.96
CA SER A 49 8.01 -9.42 23.11
C SER A 49 9.44 -9.89 23.23
N PHE A 50 10.36 -9.16 22.60
CA PHE A 50 11.78 -9.45 22.60
C PHE A 50 12.55 -8.17 22.94
N ARG A 51 13.79 -8.29 23.38
CA ARG A 51 14.65 -7.13 23.71
C ARG A 51 15.73 -6.87 22.68
N THR A 52 16.07 -7.88 21.89
CA THR A 52 17.19 -7.80 20.95
C THR A 52 16.86 -8.47 19.63
N TYR A 53 17.61 -8.09 18.60
CA TYR A 53 17.54 -8.72 17.28
C TYR A 53 17.79 -10.24 17.36
N ASP A 54 18.80 -10.66 18.13
CA ASP A 54 19.18 -12.07 18.26
C ASP A 54 18.10 -12.91 18.93
N GLU A 55 17.38 -12.36 19.91
CA GLU A 55 16.25 -13.04 20.54
C GLU A 55 15.13 -13.33 19.52
N VAL A 56 14.78 -12.33 18.71
CA VAL A 56 13.77 -12.47 17.63
C VAL A 56 14.21 -13.56 16.65
N LYS A 57 15.46 -13.48 16.16
CA LYS A 57 15.99 -14.42 15.17
C LYS A 57 16.03 -15.84 15.70
N ASN A 58 16.59 -16.05 16.89
CA ASN A 58 16.68 -17.38 17.51
C ASN A 58 15.29 -17.99 17.76
N PHE A 59 14.32 -17.17 18.18
CA PHE A 59 12.95 -17.63 18.38
C PHE A 59 12.31 -18.14 17.09
N PHE A 60 12.40 -17.37 15.99
CA PHE A 60 11.75 -17.73 14.73
C PHE A 60 12.47 -18.78 13.88
N ILE A 61 13.76 -19.06 14.15
CA ILE A 61 14.43 -20.26 13.63
C ILE A 61 13.83 -21.53 14.24
N GLN A 62 13.50 -21.49 15.54
CA GLN A 62 12.86 -22.61 16.23
C GLN A 62 11.35 -22.70 15.92
N HIS A 63 10.69 -21.54 15.79
CA HIS A 63 9.26 -21.41 15.54
C HIS A 63 9.02 -20.82 14.14
N VAL A 64 9.38 -21.59 13.11
CA VAL A 64 9.36 -21.15 11.71
C VAL A 64 7.99 -20.57 11.32
N PRO A 65 7.91 -19.26 11.01
CA PRO A 65 6.65 -18.59 10.75
C PRO A 65 6.24 -18.70 9.27
N LEU A 66 4.98 -19.03 9.03
CA LEU A 66 4.35 -18.89 7.71
C LEU A 66 4.13 -17.40 7.37
N HIS A 67 3.75 -16.61 8.38
CA HIS A 67 3.70 -15.16 8.30
C HIS A 67 4.22 -14.54 9.58
N LEU A 68 4.94 -13.42 9.48
CA LEU A 68 5.63 -12.77 10.59
C LEU A 68 5.36 -11.27 10.64
N TYR A 69 5.04 -10.75 11.83
CA TYR A 69 4.64 -9.36 12.04
C TYR A 69 5.18 -8.77 13.35
N PHE A 70 5.26 -7.44 13.41
CA PHE A 70 5.37 -6.67 14.66
C PHE A 70 4.27 -5.59 14.70
N SER A 71 3.96 -5.02 15.86
CA SER A 71 2.97 -3.96 15.98
C SER A 71 3.49 -2.60 15.52
N SER A 72 2.69 -1.86 14.75
CA SER A 72 2.91 -0.43 14.49
C SER A 72 2.94 0.39 15.77
N ALA A 73 2.14 -0.01 16.75
CA ALA A 73 2.13 0.55 18.09
C ALA A 73 3.38 0.16 18.88
N THR A 74 3.74 1.07 19.77
CA THR A 74 4.69 0.86 20.87
C THR A 74 3.94 0.83 22.20
N TYR A 75 4.39 -0.02 23.10
CA TYR A 75 3.73 -0.32 24.37
C TYR A 75 4.75 -0.28 25.53
N LEU A 76 4.27 -0.04 26.75
CA LEU A 76 5.07 -0.23 27.96
C LEU A 76 5.24 -1.72 28.29
N SER A 77 4.20 -2.51 28.05
CA SER A 77 4.14 -3.95 28.32
C SER A 77 3.62 -4.70 27.09
N PRO A 78 4.44 -4.91 26.03
CA PRO A 78 3.94 -5.47 24.76
C PRO A 78 3.37 -6.89 24.87
N ALA A 79 3.83 -7.67 25.85
CA ALA A 79 3.38 -9.03 26.11
C ALA A 79 2.07 -9.12 26.92
N ALA A 80 1.50 -8.00 27.39
CA ALA A 80 0.20 -8.05 28.07
C ALA A 80 -0.90 -8.47 27.08
N GLU A 81 -1.82 -9.33 27.52
CA GLU A 81 -2.95 -9.76 26.69
C GLU A 81 -4.01 -8.67 26.57
N ASP A 82 -4.28 -7.99 27.69
CA ASP A 82 -5.22 -6.88 27.76
C ASP A 82 -4.59 -5.59 27.19
N MET A 83 -5.30 -4.94 26.26
CA MET A 83 -4.89 -3.71 25.62
C MET A 83 -4.73 -2.54 26.60
N GLU A 84 -5.54 -2.46 27.65
CA GLU A 84 -5.40 -1.41 28.67
C GLU A 84 -4.10 -1.59 29.47
N LEU A 85 -3.74 -2.86 29.73
CA LEU A 85 -2.54 -3.21 30.49
C LEU A 85 -1.25 -3.08 29.66
N LYS A 86 -1.34 -3.06 28.32
CA LYS A 86 -0.17 -2.83 27.45
C LYS A 86 0.44 -1.44 27.64
N GLY A 87 -0.35 -0.43 27.98
CA GLY A 87 0.10 0.96 28.10
C GLY A 87 0.62 1.50 26.77
N TRP A 88 -0.28 1.79 25.83
CA TRP A 88 0.04 2.34 24.51
C TRP A 88 0.80 3.68 24.62
N ARG A 89 1.88 3.82 23.85
CA ARG A 89 2.76 5.01 23.87
C ARG A 89 2.67 5.85 22.60
N GLY A 90 2.33 5.22 21.48
CA GLY A 90 2.39 5.83 20.16
C GLY A 90 2.38 4.75 19.09
N SER A 91 2.15 5.12 17.83
CA SER A 91 2.15 4.17 16.73
C SER A 91 2.70 4.78 15.45
N ASP A 92 3.51 4.02 14.71
CA ASP A 92 3.95 4.45 13.39
C ASP A 92 2.75 4.74 12.48
N LEU A 93 2.91 5.65 11.51
CA LEU A 93 1.87 5.90 10.52
C LEU A 93 2.05 4.95 9.35
N LEU A 94 0.99 4.22 9.00
CA LEU A 94 1.03 3.20 7.97
C LEU A 94 0.17 3.59 6.78
N PHE A 95 0.59 3.21 5.58
CA PHE A 95 -0.23 3.22 4.39
C PHE A 95 -0.10 1.87 3.69
N ASP A 96 -1.24 1.33 3.26
CA ASP A 96 -1.29 0.08 2.50
C ASP A 96 -1.85 0.36 1.12
N ILE A 97 -1.09 -0.04 0.11
CA ILE A 97 -1.40 0.08 -1.30
C ILE A 97 -1.69 -1.31 -1.80
N ASP A 98 -2.97 -1.63 -1.92
CA ASP A 98 -3.45 -2.92 -2.39
C ASP A 98 -3.93 -2.81 -3.85
N ALA A 99 -3.52 -3.75 -4.70
CA ALA A 99 -4.00 -3.95 -6.06
C ALA A 99 -5.55 -3.90 -6.20
N ASP A 100 -6.31 -4.39 -5.20
CA ASP A 100 -7.78 -4.38 -5.24
C ASP A 100 -8.36 -2.95 -5.17
N HIS A 101 -7.60 -1.99 -4.64
CA HIS A 101 -8.01 -0.60 -4.54
C HIS A 101 -7.60 0.24 -5.77
N ILE A 102 -6.86 -0.33 -6.71
CA ILE A 102 -6.35 0.37 -7.88
C ILE A 102 -7.32 0.18 -9.05
N LYS A 103 -8.01 1.27 -9.42
CA LYS A 103 -9.01 1.30 -10.52
C LYS A 103 -8.51 0.65 -11.81
N LYS A 104 -7.28 0.98 -12.26
CA LYS A 104 -6.67 0.39 -13.46
C LYS A 104 -6.50 -1.13 -13.36
N CYS A 105 -6.18 -1.67 -12.19
CA CYS A 105 -6.08 -3.12 -11.99
C CYS A 105 -7.45 -3.80 -12.08
N VAL A 106 -8.47 -3.19 -11.47
CA VAL A 106 -9.84 -3.72 -11.44
C VAL A 106 -10.48 -3.68 -12.82
N GLU A 107 -10.43 -2.53 -13.51
CA GLU A 107 -11.04 -2.33 -14.82
C GLU A 107 -10.42 -3.25 -15.89
N ASN A 108 -9.11 -3.49 -15.82
CA ASN A 108 -8.39 -4.37 -16.74
C ASN A 108 -8.36 -5.84 -16.29
N LYS A 109 -9.03 -6.21 -15.19
CA LYS A 109 -9.08 -7.58 -14.63
C LYS A 109 -7.69 -8.20 -14.42
N LEU A 110 -6.77 -7.39 -13.88
CA LEU A 110 -5.37 -7.77 -13.65
C LEU A 110 -5.16 -8.52 -12.32
N VAL A 111 -6.19 -8.57 -11.48
CA VAL A 111 -6.24 -9.43 -10.29
C VAL A 111 -7.28 -10.51 -10.58
N LYS A 112 -6.86 -11.77 -10.54
CA LYS A 112 -7.71 -12.93 -10.81
C LYS A 112 -7.68 -13.87 -9.62
N LYS A 113 -8.80 -14.51 -9.35
CA LYS A 113 -8.90 -15.53 -8.30
C LYS A 113 -9.15 -16.86 -8.96
N PHE A 114 -8.23 -17.79 -8.71
CA PHE A 114 -8.35 -19.15 -9.18
C PHE A 114 -8.73 -20.05 -8.01
N ARG A 115 -9.74 -20.89 -8.23
CA ARG A 115 -10.05 -21.98 -7.33
C ARG A 115 -9.38 -23.24 -7.85
N ILE A 116 -8.55 -23.84 -7.01
CA ILE A 116 -7.84 -25.08 -7.32
C ILE A 116 -8.36 -26.16 -6.38
N CYS A 117 -8.84 -27.27 -6.94
CA CYS A 117 -9.10 -28.49 -6.17
C CYS A 117 -8.07 -29.56 -6.59
N PRO A 118 -6.97 -29.76 -5.85
CA PRO A 118 -5.95 -30.74 -6.21
C PRO A 118 -6.48 -32.18 -6.28
N GLU A 119 -7.52 -32.50 -5.51
CA GLU A 119 -8.13 -33.84 -5.48
C GLU A 119 -9.02 -34.10 -6.70
N CYS A 120 -9.73 -33.07 -7.17
CA CYS A 120 -10.64 -33.18 -8.31
C CYS A 120 -10.00 -32.71 -9.63
N GLU A 121 -8.77 -32.20 -9.58
CA GLU A 121 -8.03 -31.60 -10.71
C GLU A 121 -8.81 -30.47 -11.42
N ILE A 122 -9.67 -29.78 -10.68
CA ILE A 122 -10.46 -28.66 -11.20
C ILE A 122 -9.71 -27.36 -10.93
N LEU A 123 -9.54 -26.57 -11.99
CA LEU A 123 -9.11 -25.18 -11.96
C LEU A 123 -10.23 -24.33 -12.56
N SER A 124 -10.80 -23.42 -11.77
CA SER A 124 -11.79 -22.45 -12.24
C SER A 124 -11.42 -21.03 -11.82
N GLU A 125 -11.82 -20.04 -12.63
CA GLU A 125 -11.68 -18.62 -12.31
C GLU A 125 -12.98 -18.15 -11.62
N GLU A 126 -12.88 -17.46 -10.48
CA GLU A 126 -14.07 -16.92 -9.81
C GLU A 126 -14.83 -15.94 -10.74
N PRO A 127 -16.17 -15.94 -10.73
CA PRO A 127 -17.06 -16.67 -9.80
C PRO A 127 -17.53 -18.04 -10.32
N GLU A 128 -16.97 -18.57 -11.42
CA GLU A 128 -17.50 -19.78 -12.05
C GLU A 128 -17.20 -21.05 -11.25
N ASN A 129 -18.29 -21.77 -10.93
CA ASN A 129 -18.42 -23.09 -10.30
C ASN A 129 -17.47 -23.41 -9.14
N GLU A 130 -18.07 -23.49 -7.95
CA GLU A 130 -17.48 -24.21 -6.82
C GLU A 130 -17.26 -25.68 -7.21
N CYS A 131 -16.15 -26.29 -6.78
CA CYS A 131 -15.96 -27.71 -6.99
C CYS A 131 -17.15 -28.47 -6.35
N PRO A 132 -17.89 -29.30 -7.09
CA PRO A 132 -19.09 -29.96 -6.58
C PRO A 132 -18.82 -30.96 -5.44
N GLN A 133 -17.54 -31.26 -5.17
CA GLN A 133 -17.12 -32.33 -4.27
C GLN A 133 -16.18 -31.86 -3.13
N CYS A 134 -15.52 -30.71 -3.27
CA CYS A 134 -14.51 -30.23 -2.33
C CYS A 134 -14.63 -28.70 -2.13
N SER A 135 -14.15 -28.18 -1.00
CA SER A 135 -14.13 -26.71 -0.77
C SER A 135 -13.09 -25.97 -1.63
N GLY A 136 -12.10 -26.69 -2.18
CA GLY A 136 -10.98 -26.14 -2.95
C GLY A 136 -10.09 -25.20 -2.14
N GLU A 137 -9.03 -24.71 -2.77
CA GLU A 137 -8.19 -23.62 -2.29
C GLU A 137 -8.29 -22.44 -3.28
N THR A 138 -8.45 -21.22 -2.77
CA THR A 138 -8.43 -20.02 -3.61
C THR A 138 -7.03 -19.43 -3.63
N ILE A 139 -6.51 -19.17 -4.83
CA ILE A 139 -5.23 -18.53 -5.06
C ILE A 139 -5.47 -17.24 -5.84
N ASP A 140 -4.89 -16.14 -5.33
CA ASP A 140 -4.87 -14.87 -6.03
C ASP A 140 -3.73 -14.89 -7.06
N TYR A 141 -4.02 -14.56 -8.31
CA TYR A 141 -3.04 -14.25 -9.34
C TYR A 141 -3.04 -12.74 -9.58
N ILE A 142 -1.87 -12.13 -9.44
CA ILE A 142 -1.67 -10.70 -9.63
C ILE A 142 -0.79 -10.53 -10.87
N ASP A 143 -1.34 -9.89 -11.91
CA ASP A 143 -0.57 -9.57 -13.11
C ASP A 143 0.58 -8.60 -12.76
N PRO A 144 1.81 -8.83 -13.26
CA PRO A 144 2.93 -7.92 -13.03
C PRO A 144 2.66 -6.46 -13.43
N GLU A 145 1.78 -6.21 -14.39
CA GLU A 145 1.37 -4.85 -14.75
C GLU A 145 0.62 -4.16 -13.60
N CYS A 146 -0.20 -4.90 -12.85
CA CYS A 146 -0.87 -4.35 -11.67
C CYS A 146 0.12 -4.01 -10.55
N LEU A 147 1.18 -4.81 -10.37
CA LEU A 147 2.23 -4.48 -9.41
C LEU A 147 2.97 -3.19 -9.77
N LYS A 148 3.15 -2.90 -11.07
CA LYS A 148 3.69 -1.60 -11.52
C LYS A 148 2.76 -0.44 -11.18
N TYR A 149 1.45 -0.62 -11.37
CA TYR A 149 0.50 0.41 -10.93
C TYR A 149 0.54 0.62 -9.41
N ALA A 150 0.67 -0.46 -8.62
CA ALA A 150 0.81 -0.35 -7.17
C ALA A 150 2.12 0.35 -6.76
N GLU A 151 3.22 0.10 -7.48
CA GLU A 151 4.49 0.80 -7.29
C GLU A 151 4.35 2.31 -7.59
N GLU A 152 3.72 2.68 -8.71
CA GLU A 152 3.45 4.08 -9.05
C GLU A 152 2.63 4.79 -7.97
N VAL A 153 1.60 4.12 -7.44
CA VAL A 153 0.78 4.66 -6.34
C VAL A 153 1.61 4.81 -5.07
N ALA A 154 2.47 3.84 -4.73
CA ALA A 154 3.35 3.94 -3.58
C ALA A 154 4.31 5.13 -3.71
N LEU A 155 4.89 5.36 -4.89
CA LEU A 155 5.73 6.52 -5.17
C LEU A 155 4.96 7.84 -5.04
N ASP A 156 3.71 7.89 -5.52
CA ASP A 156 2.85 9.06 -5.38
C ASP A 156 2.53 9.33 -3.89
N VAL A 157 2.28 8.31 -3.06
CA VAL A 157 2.11 8.48 -1.60
C VAL A 157 3.38 9.05 -0.97
N VAL A 158 4.57 8.53 -1.32
CA VAL A 158 5.85 9.08 -0.82
C VAL A 158 6.04 10.54 -1.23
N ASP A 159 5.73 10.88 -2.49
CA ASP A 159 5.80 12.25 -2.99
C ASP A 159 4.87 13.19 -2.20
N VAL A 160 3.65 12.75 -1.88
CA VAL A 160 2.73 13.53 -1.02
C VAL A 160 3.27 13.69 0.39
N LEU A 161 3.78 12.62 1.01
CA LEU A 161 4.35 12.67 2.36
C LEU A 161 5.52 13.66 2.45
N VAL A 162 6.36 13.71 1.42
CA VAL A 162 7.55 14.56 1.39
C VAL A 162 7.22 15.99 0.99
N GLU A 163 6.59 16.18 -0.17
CA GLU A 163 6.44 17.49 -0.80
C GLU A 163 5.26 18.29 -0.24
N GLU A 164 4.24 17.62 0.31
CA GLU A 164 3.01 18.28 0.78
C GLU A 164 2.88 18.24 2.30
N ILE A 165 3.26 17.13 2.94
CA ILE A 165 3.20 17.00 4.40
C ILE A 165 4.52 17.42 5.06
N GLY A 166 5.66 17.35 4.34
CA GLY A 166 6.96 17.76 4.86
C GLY A 166 7.63 16.71 5.74
N ILE A 167 7.38 15.43 5.48
CA ILE A 167 8.06 14.31 6.17
C ILE A 167 9.42 14.10 5.52
N ASP A 168 10.46 14.02 6.33
CA ASP A 168 11.81 13.69 5.85
C ASP A 168 11.83 12.25 5.33
N LYS A 169 12.38 12.05 4.13
CA LYS A 169 12.48 10.73 3.47
C LYS A 169 13.14 9.68 4.37
N ARG A 170 14.02 10.06 5.29
CA ARG A 170 14.70 9.14 6.22
C ARG A 170 13.74 8.43 7.19
N PHE A 171 12.56 8.99 7.43
CA PHE A 171 11.53 8.37 8.28
C PHE A 171 10.55 7.50 7.50
N ILE A 172 10.71 7.37 6.18
CA ILE A 172 9.78 6.64 5.31
C ILE A 172 10.44 5.35 4.85
N THR A 173 9.84 4.21 5.18
CA THR A 173 10.20 2.90 4.65
C THR A 173 9.10 2.43 3.71
N VAL A 174 9.48 2.05 2.49
CA VAL A 174 8.58 1.39 1.52
C VAL A 174 8.99 -0.08 1.43
N SER A 175 8.03 -0.98 1.55
CA SER A 175 8.26 -2.43 1.45
C SER A 175 7.21 -3.08 0.59
N PHE A 176 7.59 -4.05 -0.23
CA PHE A 176 6.63 -4.92 -0.91
C PHE A 176 5.89 -5.78 0.13
N SER A 177 4.56 -5.92 0.02
CA SER A 177 3.74 -6.70 0.97
C SER A 177 4.02 -8.21 0.90
N GLY A 178 4.78 -8.63 -0.11
CA GLY A 178 5.09 -10.01 -0.44
C GLY A 178 4.09 -10.63 -1.40
N ASN A 179 2.95 -9.99 -1.69
CA ASN A 179 1.91 -10.59 -2.52
C ASN A 179 1.35 -9.62 -3.58
N ARG A 180 0.58 -8.62 -3.15
CA ARG A 180 -0.37 -7.90 -4.02
C ARG A 180 -0.24 -6.38 -3.96
N GLY A 181 0.82 -5.86 -3.34
CA GLY A 181 0.88 -4.44 -3.03
C GLY A 181 2.11 -4.01 -2.25
N PHE A 182 2.06 -2.80 -1.71
CA PHE A 182 3.16 -2.18 -0.97
C PHE A 182 2.67 -1.62 0.34
N HIS A 183 3.53 -1.67 1.36
CA HIS A 183 3.32 -0.99 2.63
C HIS A 183 4.29 0.17 2.74
N ILE A 184 3.81 1.29 3.26
CA ILE A 184 4.64 2.44 3.62
C ILE A 184 4.52 2.64 5.13
N ARG A 185 5.65 2.62 5.82
CA ARG A 185 5.76 2.88 7.26
C ARG A 185 6.48 4.20 7.46
N VAL A 186 5.88 5.08 8.25
CA VAL A 186 6.47 6.35 8.67
C VAL A 186 6.76 6.31 10.16
N THR A 187 8.03 6.46 10.51
CA THR A 187 8.55 6.35 11.89
C THR A 187 8.86 7.70 12.53
N ASP A 188 8.31 8.80 11.99
CA ASP A 188 8.48 10.14 12.55
C ASP A 188 7.78 10.25 13.91
N GLU A 189 8.56 10.44 14.98
CA GLU A 189 8.09 10.55 16.36
C GLU A 189 6.98 11.60 16.54
N ARG A 190 7.01 12.68 15.74
CA ARG A 190 6.00 13.76 15.80
C ARG A 190 4.60 13.28 15.45
N LEU A 191 4.50 12.17 14.70
CA LEU A 191 3.24 11.61 14.20
C LEU A 191 2.75 10.43 15.05
N ARG A 192 3.57 9.92 15.97
CA ARG A 192 3.25 8.70 16.72
C ARG A 192 2.05 8.85 17.64
N SER A 193 1.81 10.06 18.17
CA SER A 193 0.69 10.36 19.05
C SER A 193 -0.63 10.61 18.32
N LEU A 194 -0.65 10.58 16.98
CA LEU A 194 -1.87 10.81 16.22
C LEU A 194 -2.90 9.73 16.52
N ASP A 195 -4.09 10.17 16.90
CA ASP A 195 -5.24 9.31 17.12
C ASP A 195 -5.89 8.88 15.80
N ARG A 196 -6.91 8.03 15.92
CA ARG A 196 -7.64 7.47 14.78
C ARG A 196 -8.27 8.54 13.89
N ASP A 197 -8.79 9.62 14.48
CA ASP A 197 -9.52 10.66 13.74
C ASP A 197 -8.55 11.57 12.98
N SER A 198 -7.41 11.92 13.59
CA SER A 198 -6.33 12.65 12.93
C SER A 198 -5.75 11.85 11.77
N ARG A 199 -5.56 10.53 11.96
CA ARG A 199 -5.12 9.62 10.89
C ARG A 199 -6.13 9.52 9.76
N ARG A 200 -7.44 9.56 10.04
CA ARG A 200 -8.49 9.61 9.01
C ARG A 200 -8.37 10.87 8.14
N ILE A 201 -8.09 12.02 8.75
CA ILE A 201 -7.90 13.28 8.00
C ILE A 201 -6.69 13.15 7.06
N ILE A 202 -5.57 12.60 7.55
CA ILE A 202 -4.37 12.36 6.72
C ILE A 202 -4.68 11.38 5.58
N ALA A 203 -5.36 10.27 5.89
CA ALA A 203 -5.74 9.28 4.90
C ALA A 203 -6.62 9.91 3.81
N GLY A 204 -7.62 10.71 4.19
CA GLY A 204 -8.48 11.44 3.25
C GLY A 204 -7.72 12.48 2.43
N PHE A 205 -6.76 13.20 3.02
CA PHE A 205 -5.91 14.17 2.32
C PHE A 205 -5.00 13.51 1.27
N ILE A 206 -4.41 12.35 1.61
CA ILE A 206 -3.58 11.59 0.68
C ILE A 206 -4.47 11.01 -0.42
N LYS A 207 -5.58 10.36 -0.04
CA LYS A 207 -6.49 9.74 -0.99
C LYS A 207 -7.08 10.72 -1.99
N ALA A 208 -7.45 11.92 -1.55
CA ALA A 208 -7.93 13.01 -2.39
C ALA A 208 -9.03 12.57 -3.39
N SER A 209 -10.00 11.78 -2.92
CA SER A 209 -11.13 11.33 -3.74
C SER A 209 -12.12 12.47 -4.04
N ASN A 210 -12.77 12.41 -5.20
CA ASN A 210 -13.87 13.32 -5.61
C ASN A 210 -13.50 14.81 -5.64
N MET A 211 -12.32 15.14 -6.14
CA MET A 211 -11.83 16.52 -6.20
C MET A 211 -12.55 17.32 -7.28
N TYR A 212 -12.99 18.52 -6.92
CA TYR A 212 -13.63 19.45 -7.84
C TYR A 212 -12.60 20.36 -8.54
N PHE A 213 -12.73 20.48 -9.86
CA PHE A 213 -11.92 21.38 -10.68
C PHE A 213 -12.82 22.46 -11.32
N PRO A 214 -12.50 23.74 -11.14
CA PRO A 214 -13.37 24.83 -11.56
C PRO A 214 -13.44 24.96 -13.08
N VAL A 215 -14.66 25.12 -13.57
CA VAL A 215 -14.96 25.40 -14.99
C VAL A 215 -14.81 26.90 -15.25
N ILE A 216 -14.18 27.24 -16.37
CA ILE A 216 -14.05 28.60 -16.89
C ILE A 216 -14.67 28.70 -18.29
N LYS A 217 -15.18 29.88 -18.65
CA LYS A 217 -15.76 30.14 -19.98
C LYS A 217 -14.71 30.74 -20.91
N ILE A 218 -14.46 30.09 -22.04
CA ILE A 218 -13.60 30.60 -23.13
C ILE A 218 -14.32 30.41 -24.46
N ASP A 219 -14.60 31.52 -25.16
CA ASP A 219 -15.33 31.54 -26.43
C ASP A 219 -16.64 30.74 -26.36
N GLU A 220 -17.46 31.04 -25.34
CA GLU A 220 -18.76 30.40 -25.06
C GLU A 220 -18.70 28.90 -24.72
N LYS A 221 -17.51 28.29 -24.68
CA LYS A 221 -17.30 26.92 -24.22
C LYS A 221 -16.91 26.90 -22.75
N ASP A 222 -17.54 26.00 -22.01
CA ASP A 222 -17.15 25.62 -20.66
C ASP A 222 -15.92 24.70 -20.75
N LEU A 223 -14.80 25.13 -20.18
CA LEU A 223 -13.51 24.44 -20.19
C LEU A 223 -12.95 24.36 -18.77
N VAL A 224 -12.22 23.28 -18.49
CA VAL A 224 -11.39 23.18 -17.28
C VAL A 224 -9.95 23.21 -17.75
N LEU A 225 -9.17 24.20 -17.33
CA LEU A 225 -7.74 24.23 -17.63
C LEU A 225 -7.04 23.18 -16.77
N PRO A 226 -6.00 22.51 -17.31
CA PRO A 226 -5.20 21.60 -16.52
C PRO A 226 -4.56 22.37 -15.36
N PRO A 227 -4.42 21.74 -14.20
CA PRO A 227 -3.55 22.25 -13.16
C PRO A 227 -2.10 22.38 -13.64
N ARG A 228 -1.33 23.28 -13.02
CA ARG A 228 0.11 23.42 -13.27
C ARG A 228 0.91 22.88 -12.11
N VAL A 229 2.16 22.53 -12.36
CA VAL A 229 3.07 22.00 -11.32
C VAL A 229 3.23 23.01 -10.19
N ILE A 230 3.29 24.31 -10.51
CA ILE A 230 3.45 25.39 -9.53
C ILE A 230 2.23 25.60 -8.62
N ASP A 231 1.07 25.03 -8.94
CA ASP A 231 -0.16 25.24 -8.16
C ASP A 231 -0.11 24.49 -6.80
N GLY A 232 0.81 23.53 -6.64
CA GLY A 232 1.01 22.79 -5.39
C GLY A 232 -0.13 21.82 -5.05
N GLY A 233 0.06 21.05 -3.97
CA GLY A 233 -0.94 20.12 -3.44
C GLY A 233 -1.50 19.15 -4.48
N VAL A 234 -2.79 18.82 -4.33
CA VAL A 234 -3.54 17.94 -5.26
C VAL A 234 -3.45 18.41 -6.73
N ARG A 235 -3.42 19.72 -6.97
CA ARG A 235 -3.26 20.28 -8.33
C ARG A 235 -1.93 19.89 -8.94
N ARG A 236 -0.83 19.93 -8.16
CA ARG A 236 0.48 19.43 -8.59
C ARG A 236 0.44 17.93 -8.91
N ARG A 237 -0.27 17.13 -8.10
CA ARG A 237 -0.42 15.68 -8.36
C ARG A 237 -1.04 15.42 -9.73
N VAL A 238 -2.15 16.09 -10.03
CA VAL A 238 -2.81 16.01 -11.35
C VAL A 238 -1.88 16.46 -12.46
N ALA A 239 -1.21 17.61 -12.30
CA ALA A 239 -0.25 18.13 -13.27
C ALA A 239 0.87 17.12 -13.58
N ASN A 240 1.46 16.51 -12.55
CA ASN A 240 2.54 15.53 -12.70
C ASN A 240 2.08 14.27 -13.42
N ARG A 241 0.89 13.75 -13.12
CA ARG A 241 0.34 12.57 -13.82
C ARG A 241 -0.02 12.87 -15.26
N LEU A 242 -0.62 14.03 -15.53
CA LEU A 242 -0.87 14.52 -16.89
C LEU A 242 0.43 14.60 -17.70
N LEU A 243 1.54 15.06 -17.11
CA LEU A 243 2.85 15.14 -17.77
C LEU A 243 3.48 13.78 -18.13
N ARG A 244 3.01 12.67 -17.52
CA ARG A 244 3.43 11.31 -17.86
C ARG A 244 2.73 10.80 -19.14
N GLU A 245 1.54 11.32 -19.46
CA GLU A 245 0.69 10.83 -20.55
C GLU A 245 0.60 11.81 -21.74
N ILE A 246 0.68 13.12 -21.51
CA ILE A 246 0.55 14.16 -22.54
C ILE A 246 1.81 14.28 -23.37
N ILE A 247 1.63 14.31 -24.70
CA ILE A 247 2.70 14.45 -25.69
C ILE A 247 2.62 15.83 -26.37
N GLU A 248 1.46 16.49 -26.32
CA GLU A 248 1.18 17.76 -26.99
C GLU A 248 2.03 18.90 -26.43
N PRO A 249 2.89 19.54 -27.26
CA PRO A 249 3.87 20.51 -26.80
C PRO A 249 3.27 21.72 -26.08
N GLU A 250 2.17 22.28 -26.59
CA GLU A 250 1.53 23.48 -26.04
C GLU A 250 0.93 23.21 -24.66
N LEU A 251 0.33 22.03 -24.48
CA LEU A 251 -0.27 21.63 -23.22
C LEU A 251 0.81 21.34 -22.18
N ARG A 252 1.90 20.67 -22.60
CA ARG A 252 3.08 20.45 -21.76
C ARG A 252 3.75 21.76 -21.35
N GLU A 253 3.94 22.70 -22.29
CA GLU A 253 4.46 24.04 -22.02
C GLU A 253 3.58 24.77 -20.99
N TYR A 254 2.25 24.68 -21.15
CA TYR A 254 1.31 25.27 -20.20
C TYR A 254 1.47 24.69 -18.79
N ILE A 255 1.49 23.36 -18.64
CA ILE A 255 1.54 22.68 -17.34
C ILE A 255 2.86 22.98 -16.60
N LEU A 256 3.96 23.08 -17.35
CA LEU A 256 5.30 23.41 -16.83
C LEU A 256 5.54 24.91 -16.63
N SER A 257 4.66 25.77 -17.15
CA SER A 257 4.87 27.22 -17.10
C SER A 257 4.91 27.73 -15.67
N SER A 258 5.90 28.60 -15.40
CA SER A 258 5.97 29.37 -14.16
C SER A 258 5.36 30.76 -14.37
N GLY A 259 4.65 31.27 -13.36
CA GLY A 259 4.11 32.64 -13.38
C GLY A 259 2.96 32.85 -14.37
N HIS A 260 3.01 33.98 -15.10
CA HIS A 260 1.93 34.39 -16.01
C HIS A 260 1.97 33.63 -17.34
N VAL A 261 0.85 33.02 -17.72
CA VAL A 261 0.71 32.31 -19.00
C VAL A 261 0.27 33.28 -20.10
N LYS A 262 1.03 33.32 -21.20
CA LYS A 262 0.69 34.13 -22.38
C LYS A 262 -0.67 33.69 -22.95
N LYS A 263 -1.57 34.64 -23.20
CA LYS A 263 -2.90 34.36 -23.78
C LYS A 263 -2.82 33.58 -25.10
N ASP A 264 -1.79 33.84 -25.91
CA ASP A 264 -1.60 33.16 -27.19
C ASP A 264 -1.31 31.66 -27.01
N LEU A 265 -0.63 31.26 -25.92
CA LEU A 265 -0.43 29.84 -25.63
C LEU A 265 -1.78 29.17 -25.33
N ILE A 266 -2.59 29.77 -24.45
CA ILE A 266 -3.92 29.25 -24.10
C ILE A 266 -4.81 29.10 -25.34
N LYS A 267 -4.74 30.05 -26.27
CA LYS A 267 -5.50 30.00 -27.54
C LYS A 267 -5.04 28.90 -28.50
N ARG A 268 -3.77 28.49 -28.44
CA ARG A 268 -3.22 27.43 -29.29
C ARG A 268 -3.53 26.03 -28.76
N ILE A 269 -3.85 25.89 -27.48
CA ILE A 269 -4.22 24.60 -26.90
C ILE A 269 -5.55 24.15 -27.49
N ASP A 270 -5.59 22.91 -27.96
CA ASP A 270 -6.80 22.28 -28.47
C ASP A 270 -7.86 22.17 -27.36
N LYS A 271 -9.04 22.75 -27.61
CA LYS A 271 -10.16 22.77 -26.67
C LYS A 271 -10.82 21.40 -26.52
N GLU A 272 -10.83 20.58 -27.56
CA GLU A 272 -11.37 19.21 -27.49
C GLU A 272 -10.45 18.33 -26.63
N LEU A 273 -9.14 18.54 -26.76
CA LEU A 273 -8.13 17.89 -25.92
C LEU A 273 -8.31 18.26 -24.43
N LEU A 274 -8.53 19.55 -24.13
CA LEU A 274 -8.82 20.01 -22.77
C LEU A 274 -10.06 19.32 -22.19
N GLN A 275 -11.15 19.26 -22.96
CA GLN A 275 -12.39 18.58 -22.55
C GLN A 275 -12.21 17.07 -22.36
N ARG A 276 -11.34 16.44 -23.14
CA ARG A 276 -11.01 15.02 -23.00
C ARG A 276 -10.27 14.78 -21.68
N TYR A 277 -9.19 15.51 -21.42
CA TYR A 277 -8.38 15.29 -20.22
C TYR A 277 -9.08 15.71 -18.93
N SER A 278 -9.92 16.77 -18.97
CA SER A 278 -10.60 17.24 -17.77
C SER A 278 -11.51 16.20 -17.11
N LYS A 279 -11.99 15.22 -17.89
CA LYS A 279 -12.79 14.10 -17.38
C LYS A 279 -12.02 13.20 -16.42
N TYR A 280 -10.69 13.18 -16.52
CA TYR A 280 -9.81 12.33 -15.74
C TYR A 280 -9.13 13.07 -14.58
N TYR A 281 -9.35 14.38 -14.39
CA TYR A 281 -8.65 15.14 -13.35
C TYR A 281 -8.94 14.64 -11.94
N SER A 282 -10.17 14.20 -11.66
CA SER A 282 -10.49 13.59 -10.36
C SER A 282 -9.77 12.25 -10.19
N ASP A 283 -9.72 11.42 -11.23
CA ASP A 283 -8.99 10.14 -11.20
C ASP A 283 -7.48 10.37 -11.01
N TYR A 284 -6.91 11.38 -11.68
CA TYR A 284 -5.51 11.76 -11.50
C TYR A 284 -5.24 12.44 -10.16
N ALA A 285 -6.25 12.99 -9.47
CA ALA A 285 -6.06 13.50 -8.12
C ALA A 285 -5.98 12.37 -7.10
N GLU A 286 -6.73 11.30 -7.33
CA GLU A 286 -6.92 10.22 -6.36
C GLU A 286 -5.66 9.36 -6.18
N THR A 287 -5.26 9.14 -4.93
CA THR A 287 -4.14 8.25 -4.58
C THR A 287 -4.68 7.08 -3.76
N PRO A 288 -5.00 5.94 -4.39
CA PRO A 288 -5.74 4.88 -3.72
C PRO A 288 -4.91 4.22 -2.63
N ILE A 289 -5.38 4.33 -1.38
CA ILE A 289 -4.81 3.68 -0.19
C ILE A 289 -5.93 3.03 0.63
N ASP A 290 -5.58 2.01 1.42
CA ASP A 290 -6.49 1.51 2.46
C ASP A 290 -6.49 2.46 3.67
N GLU A 291 -7.55 3.26 3.79
CA GLU A 291 -7.75 4.20 4.89
C GLU A 291 -7.88 3.48 6.24
N MET A 292 -8.40 2.25 6.27
CA MET A 292 -8.59 1.48 7.50
C MET A 292 -7.27 1.08 8.11
N VAL A 293 -6.27 0.75 7.28
CA VAL A 293 -4.89 0.51 7.75
C VAL A 293 -4.30 1.78 8.35
N THR A 294 -4.49 2.91 7.67
CA THR A 294 -3.92 4.19 8.10
C THR A 294 -4.51 4.65 9.43
N MET A 295 -5.81 4.45 9.63
CA MET A 295 -6.53 4.83 10.86
C MET A 295 -6.19 3.97 12.08
N ASP A 296 -5.77 2.72 11.88
CA ASP A 296 -5.55 1.77 12.96
C ASP A 296 -4.26 2.08 13.74
N ILE A 297 -4.42 2.46 15.01
CA ILE A 297 -3.32 2.84 15.90
C ILE A 297 -2.58 1.63 16.49
N SER A 298 -3.02 0.40 16.20
CA SER A 298 -2.53 -0.85 16.80
C SER A 298 -2.31 -1.97 15.78
N ARG A 299 -2.23 -1.62 14.49
CA ARG A 299 -2.10 -2.55 13.37
C ARG A 299 -0.82 -3.40 13.47
N LEU A 300 -0.89 -4.66 13.01
CA LEU A 300 0.29 -5.47 12.74
C LEU A 300 0.91 -5.11 11.38
N VAL A 301 2.23 -5.00 11.35
CA VAL A 301 3.06 -4.69 10.19
C VAL A 301 3.86 -5.94 9.84
N ARG A 302 3.78 -6.40 8.58
CA ARG A 302 4.62 -7.52 8.12
C ARG A 302 6.07 -7.09 8.25
N ILE A 303 6.90 -7.92 8.87
CA ILE A 303 8.33 -7.59 9.02
C ILE A 303 8.96 -7.55 7.63
N PRO A 304 9.59 -6.44 7.20
CA PRO A 304 10.27 -6.43 5.91
C PRO A 304 11.41 -7.46 5.92
N ASN A 305 11.65 -8.09 4.76
CA ASN A 305 12.49 -9.29 4.62
C ASN A 305 11.97 -10.53 5.35
N SER A 306 10.69 -10.58 5.75
CA SER A 306 10.01 -11.85 6.08
C SER A 306 9.31 -12.44 4.86
N ILE A 307 9.12 -13.75 4.87
CA ILE A 307 8.43 -14.47 3.79
C ILE A 307 6.92 -14.29 3.93
N ASN A 308 6.21 -14.18 2.81
CA ASN A 308 4.75 -14.17 2.79
C ASN A 308 4.24 -15.56 2.42
N GLY A 309 3.65 -16.28 3.37
CA GLY A 309 3.12 -17.63 3.17
C GLY A 309 2.12 -17.84 2.03
N LYS A 310 1.56 -16.78 1.42
CA LYS A 310 0.67 -16.90 0.25
C LYS A 310 1.42 -17.00 -1.08
N SER A 311 2.66 -16.54 -1.13
CA SER A 311 3.43 -16.36 -2.37
C SER A 311 4.83 -16.98 -2.30
N GLY A 312 5.30 -17.33 -1.10
CA GLY A 312 6.68 -17.79 -0.85
C GLY A 312 7.62 -16.60 -0.71
#